data_AF-A0A1V4X3I7-F1
#
_entry.id   AF-A0A1V4X3I7-F1
#
_cell.length_a   1.000
_cell.length_b   1.000
_cell.length_c   1.000
_cell.angle_alpha   90.00
_cell.angle_beta   90.00
_cell.angle_gamma   90.00
#
_symmetry.space_group_name_H-M   'P 1'
#
loop_
_entity.id
_entity.type
_entity.pdbx_description
1 polymer ?
#
loop_
_entity_poly.entity_id
_entity_poly.type
_entity_poly.pdbx_seq_one_letter_code
_entity_poly.pdbx_strand_id
1 'polypeptide(L)'
;MYYQPGHYAISTVTNHDYDFFGDHTTGNGNFMTIDGAGYSNPLKTVWQQQILNVTPNTNYVFQAWARAIGSPYGPEITLGFYANGSEIGTLSLTNVPEWQLFSVIWNSGSNTDITLSIIDLQTNNYTAGNDFALDDISFNRSTVPVPAAIWLFGSGVAALAGLRRLRRKKH
;
A
#
# COMPACT_ATOMS: atom_id res chain seq x y z
N MET A 1 -19.87 4.16 16.61
CA MET A 1 -19.04 2.93 16.51
C MET A 1 -19.31 2.02 17.70
N TYR A 2 -19.22 0.70 17.54
CA TYR A 2 -19.24 -0.23 18.69
C TYR A 2 -17.91 -0.12 19.44
N TYR A 3 -17.96 -0.17 20.77
CA TYR A 3 -16.85 0.15 21.68
C TYR A 3 -15.86 -1.03 21.86
N GLN A 4 -15.43 -1.66 20.76
CA GLN A 4 -14.45 -2.75 20.80
C GLN A 4 -13.41 -2.60 19.67
N PRO A 5 -12.13 -2.35 20.01
CA PRO A 5 -11.08 -2.17 19.00
C PRO A 5 -10.91 -3.37 18.07
N GLY A 6 -10.55 -3.12 16.82
CA GLY A 6 -10.30 -4.15 15.80
C GLY A 6 -11.54 -4.63 15.04
N HIS A 7 -12.62 -3.84 15.04
CA HIS A 7 -13.81 -4.07 14.23
C HIS A 7 -13.88 -3.08 13.06
N TYR A 8 -14.63 -3.44 12.03
CA TYR A 8 -14.93 -2.54 10.91
C TYR A 8 -16.45 -2.42 10.72
N ALA A 9 -16.87 -1.34 10.07
CA ALA A 9 -18.22 -1.14 9.60
C ALA A 9 -18.19 -0.57 8.17
N ILE A 10 -19.26 -0.82 7.42
CA ILE A 10 -19.52 -0.15 6.14
C ILE A 10 -20.63 0.87 6.39
N SER A 11 -20.39 2.12 6.02
CA SER A 11 -21.33 3.23 6.26
C SER A 11 -21.31 4.23 5.11
N THR A 12 -22.37 5.03 5.01
CA THR A 12 -22.44 6.19 4.11
C THR A 12 -22.04 7.51 4.77
N VAL A 13 -21.96 7.51 6.10
CA VAL A 13 -21.52 8.65 6.91
C VAL A 13 -20.77 8.14 8.14
N THR A 14 -19.75 8.87 8.58
CA THR A 14 -19.14 8.59 9.88
C THR A 14 -20.09 8.94 11.00
N ASN A 15 -20.39 7.97 11.86
CA ASN A 15 -21.15 8.19 13.08
C ASN A 15 -20.19 8.32 14.26
N HIS A 16 -19.42 9.41 14.25
CA HIS A 16 -18.53 9.82 15.33
C HIS A 16 -18.93 11.23 15.76
N ASP A 17 -19.10 11.47 17.07
CA ASP A 17 -19.81 12.62 17.65
C ASP A 17 -19.32 14.02 17.21
N TYR A 18 -18.12 14.10 16.61
CA TYR A 18 -17.46 15.36 16.24
C TYR A 18 -16.88 15.36 14.82
N ASP A 19 -17.05 14.29 14.04
CA ASP A 19 -16.46 14.16 12.71
C ASP A 19 -17.45 13.47 11.77
N PHE A 20 -18.15 14.27 10.97
CA PHE A 20 -19.18 13.84 10.02
C PHE A 20 -18.68 14.03 8.59
N PHE A 21 -18.44 12.92 7.90
CA PHE A 21 -18.04 12.92 6.50
C PHE A 21 -18.60 11.72 5.73
N GLY A 22 -18.65 11.85 4.41
CA GLY A 22 -19.06 10.78 3.48
C GLY A 22 -17.89 10.11 2.76
N ASP A 23 -18.20 9.17 1.88
CA ASP A 23 -17.22 8.45 1.05
C ASP A 23 -16.34 9.42 0.24
N HIS A 24 -15.17 8.93 -0.15
CA HIS A 24 -14.24 9.69 -0.99
C HIS A 24 -14.81 9.89 -2.41
N THR A 25 -15.53 8.92 -2.96
CA THR A 25 -15.95 8.96 -4.37
C THR A 25 -16.99 10.04 -4.65
N THR A 26 -18.04 10.13 -3.81
CA THR A 26 -19.21 10.99 -4.08
C THR A 26 -19.68 11.85 -2.92
N GLY A 27 -19.14 11.63 -1.71
CA GLY A 27 -19.61 12.17 -0.45
C GLY A 27 -20.91 11.54 0.10
N ASN A 28 -21.52 10.56 -0.57
CA ASN A 28 -22.77 9.91 -0.17
C ASN A 28 -22.80 8.38 -0.35
N GLY A 29 -21.75 7.81 -0.94
CA GLY A 29 -21.56 6.38 -1.15
C GLY A 29 -21.09 5.66 0.12
N ASN A 30 -20.82 4.37 0.00
CA ASN A 30 -20.35 3.55 1.12
C ASN A 30 -18.83 3.59 1.21
N PHE A 31 -18.30 3.63 2.43
CA PHE A 31 -16.88 3.46 2.72
C PHE A 31 -16.69 2.58 3.96
N MET A 32 -15.47 2.08 4.17
CA MET A 32 -15.13 1.27 5.34
C MET A 32 -14.62 2.16 6.46
N THR A 33 -15.17 2.02 7.67
CA THR A 33 -14.64 2.63 8.89
C THR A 33 -14.04 1.53 9.76
N ILE A 34 -12.87 1.77 10.32
CA ILE A 34 -12.08 0.83 11.10
C ILE A 34 -11.89 1.43 12.49
N ASP A 35 -12.29 0.66 13.52
CA ASP A 35 -11.92 0.92 14.91
C ASP A 35 -10.47 0.47 15.09
N GLY A 36 -9.58 1.46 15.20
CA GLY A 36 -8.15 1.26 15.11
C GLY A 36 -7.64 0.26 16.14
N ALA A 37 -6.64 -0.55 15.79
CA ALA A 37 -6.08 -1.48 16.76
C ALA A 37 -5.29 -0.70 17.84
N GLY A 38 -5.42 -1.11 19.11
CA GLY A 38 -4.36 -0.86 20.08
C GLY A 38 -3.12 -1.68 19.75
N TYR A 39 -2.09 -1.62 20.61
CA TYR A 39 -0.91 -2.49 20.47
C TYR A 39 -1.33 -3.94 20.23
N SER A 40 -0.91 -4.46 19.08
CA SER A 40 -1.23 -5.82 18.67
C SER A 40 0.02 -6.50 18.14
N ASN A 41 0.23 -7.74 18.59
CA ASN A 41 1.24 -8.64 18.06
C ASN A 41 0.60 -10.03 17.88
N PRO A 42 0.35 -10.49 16.63
CA PRO A 42 0.69 -9.82 15.37
C PRO A 42 -0.17 -8.57 15.11
N LEU A 43 0.36 -7.68 14.26
CA LEU A 43 -0.34 -6.50 13.74
C LEU A 43 -1.65 -6.90 13.05
N LYS A 44 -2.64 -6.00 13.05
CA LYS A 44 -3.98 -6.29 12.50
C LYS A 44 -4.04 -6.06 11.00
N THR A 45 -4.41 -7.10 10.26
CA THR A 45 -4.83 -6.96 8.86
C THR A 45 -6.25 -6.40 8.81
N VAL A 46 -6.43 -5.25 8.17
CA VAL A 46 -7.72 -4.54 8.11
C VAL A 46 -8.42 -4.74 6.77
N TRP A 47 -7.67 -5.08 5.73
CA TRP A 47 -8.22 -5.49 4.43
C TRP A 47 -7.28 -6.51 3.79
N GLN A 48 -7.84 -7.51 3.13
CA GLN A 48 -7.08 -8.48 2.35
C GLN A 48 -7.91 -9.01 1.19
N GLN A 49 -7.30 -9.14 0.01
CA GLN A 49 -7.92 -9.74 -1.15
C GLN A 49 -6.91 -10.56 -1.96
N GLN A 50 -7.33 -11.75 -2.39
CA GLN A 50 -6.61 -12.52 -3.40
C GLN A 50 -7.03 -12.05 -4.80
N ILE A 51 -6.06 -11.72 -5.63
CA ILE A 51 -6.25 -11.37 -7.05
C ILE A 51 -5.74 -12.53 -7.89
N LEU A 52 -6.65 -13.10 -8.69
CA LEU A 52 -6.37 -14.22 -9.58
C LEU A 52 -6.03 -13.74 -10.99
N ASN A 53 -5.29 -14.54 -11.75
CA ASN A 53 -4.97 -14.29 -13.17
C ASN A 53 -4.19 -12.97 -13.41
N VAL A 54 -3.32 -12.60 -12.46
CA VAL A 54 -2.33 -11.55 -12.65
C VAL A 54 -1.42 -11.92 -13.82
N THR A 55 -1.27 -10.99 -14.75
CA THR A 55 -0.34 -11.17 -15.87
C THR A 55 1.10 -11.02 -15.37
N PRO A 56 1.98 -12.01 -15.58
CA PRO A 56 3.38 -11.91 -15.22
C PRO A 56 4.10 -10.74 -15.90
N ASN A 57 5.20 -10.29 -15.30
CA ASN A 57 6.09 -9.22 -15.76
C ASN A 57 5.35 -7.92 -16.12
N THR A 58 4.28 -7.62 -15.40
CA THR A 58 3.40 -6.47 -15.67
C THR A 58 3.41 -5.54 -14.46
N ASN A 59 3.50 -4.24 -14.71
CA ASN A 59 3.34 -3.23 -13.68
C ASN A 59 1.85 -3.03 -13.37
N TYR A 60 1.51 -2.96 -12.10
CA TYR A 60 0.20 -2.61 -11.57
C TYR A 60 0.33 -1.41 -10.65
N VAL A 61 -0.75 -0.65 -10.53
CA VAL A 61 -0.92 0.40 -9.51
C VAL A 61 -1.83 -0.18 -8.43
N PHE A 62 -1.30 -0.30 -7.22
CA PHE A 62 -2.11 -0.53 -6.02
C PHE A 62 -2.32 0.81 -5.31
N GLN A 63 -3.57 1.16 -5.04
CA GLN A 63 -3.91 2.41 -4.39
C GLN A 63 -5.15 2.26 -3.50
N ALA A 64 -5.27 3.15 -2.53
CA ALA A 64 -6.43 3.29 -1.67
C ALA A 64 -6.49 4.72 -1.12
N TRP A 65 -7.68 5.18 -0.81
CA TRP A 65 -7.89 6.39 -0.04
C TRP A 65 -8.11 6.04 1.42
N ALA A 66 -7.51 6.83 2.30
CA ALA A 66 -7.61 6.66 3.73
C ALA A 66 -7.78 8.01 4.42
N ARG A 67 -8.48 8.03 5.56
CA ARG A 67 -8.73 9.25 6.34
C ARG A 67 -8.74 8.92 7.82
N ALA A 68 -8.09 9.73 8.65
CA ALA A 68 -8.21 9.61 10.10
C ALA A 68 -9.62 10.00 10.54
N ILE A 69 -10.20 9.26 11.49
CA ILE A 69 -11.51 9.55 12.08
C ILE A 69 -11.31 10.14 13.48
N GLY A 70 -11.93 11.28 13.75
CA GLY A 70 -12.06 11.81 15.11
C GLY A 70 -11.09 12.93 15.48
N SER A 71 -10.47 12.82 16.66
CA SER A 71 -9.81 13.95 17.34
C SER A 71 -8.45 14.33 16.74
N PRO A 72 -8.12 15.63 16.56
CA PRO A 72 -6.81 16.04 16.06
C PRO A 72 -5.65 15.72 17.02
N TYR A 73 -5.97 15.26 18.23
CA TYR A 73 -5.02 14.87 19.27
C TYR A 73 -4.79 13.35 19.35
N GLY A 74 -5.35 12.57 18.42
CA GLY A 74 -5.10 11.14 18.31
C GLY A 74 -3.63 10.81 17.97
N PRO A 75 -3.21 9.54 18.18
CA PRO A 75 -1.88 9.09 17.80
C PRO A 75 -1.72 9.11 16.27
N GLU A 76 -0.48 9.05 15.79
CA GLU A 76 -0.22 8.82 14.37
C GLU A 76 -0.82 7.46 13.96
N ILE A 77 -1.54 7.46 12.83
CA ILE A 77 -2.10 6.26 12.21
C ILE A 77 -1.24 5.94 10.99
N THR A 78 -0.61 4.77 10.99
CA THR A 78 0.24 4.31 9.89
C THR A 78 -0.33 3.02 9.33
N LEU A 79 -0.60 3.02 8.02
CA LEU A 79 -1.08 1.86 7.29
C LEU A 79 0.05 1.30 6.42
N GLY A 80 0.26 -0.01 6.49
CA GLY A 80 1.20 -0.73 5.66
C GLY A 80 0.48 -1.47 4.53
N PHE A 81 1.01 -1.34 3.32
CA PHE A 81 0.48 -1.99 2.12
C PHE A 81 1.40 -3.14 1.72
N TYR A 82 0.82 -4.32 1.48
CA TYR A 82 1.56 -5.55 1.29
C TYR A 82 1.12 -6.30 0.03
N ALA A 83 2.09 -6.96 -0.61
CA ALA A 83 1.86 -7.91 -1.69
C ALA A 83 2.59 -9.22 -1.37
N ASN A 84 1.87 -10.35 -1.35
CA ASN A 84 2.37 -11.67 -0.96
C ASN A 84 3.13 -11.67 0.39
N GLY A 85 2.64 -10.88 1.35
CA GLY A 85 3.24 -10.74 2.68
C GLY A 85 4.50 -9.87 2.75
N SER A 86 4.94 -9.26 1.63
CA SER A 86 6.02 -8.28 1.62
C SER A 86 5.45 -6.86 1.59
N GLU A 87 5.96 -5.96 2.44
CA GLU A 87 5.58 -4.55 2.43
C GLU A 87 6.06 -3.88 1.13
N ILE A 88 5.16 -3.15 0.49
CA ILE A 88 5.40 -2.41 -0.74
C ILE A 88 5.27 -0.90 -0.56
N GLY A 89 4.85 -0.45 0.62
CA GLY A 89 4.82 0.95 1.01
C GLY A 89 3.96 1.20 2.25
N THR A 90 4.02 2.41 2.77
CA THR A 90 3.25 2.84 3.94
C THR A 90 2.56 4.19 3.68
N LEU A 91 1.48 4.45 4.42
CA LEU A 91 0.81 5.74 4.48
C LEU A 91 0.64 6.14 5.96
N SER A 92 1.29 7.23 6.36
CA SER A 92 0.98 7.91 7.62
C SER A 92 -0.11 8.95 7.39
N LEU A 93 -1.21 8.84 8.12
CA LEU A 93 -2.30 9.79 8.06
C LEU A 93 -1.96 11.03 8.87
N THR A 94 -2.28 12.18 8.31
CA THR A 94 -2.29 13.45 9.03
C THR A 94 -3.61 13.58 9.77
N ASN A 95 -3.61 14.26 10.92
CA ASN A 95 -4.83 14.53 11.70
C ASN A 95 -5.73 15.62 11.06
N VAL A 96 -5.59 15.86 9.76
CA VAL A 96 -6.41 16.81 8.99
C VAL A 96 -7.62 16.02 8.45
N PRO A 97 -8.84 16.60 8.46
CA PRO A 97 -10.08 15.90 8.08
C PRO A 97 -10.23 15.74 6.55
N GLU A 98 -9.18 15.27 5.88
CA GLU A 98 -9.12 15.09 4.43
C GLU A 98 -8.79 13.64 4.07
N TRP A 99 -9.31 13.19 2.94
CA TRP A 99 -8.91 11.91 2.36
C TRP A 99 -7.49 11.99 1.80
N GLN A 100 -6.68 11.00 2.11
CA GLN A 100 -5.28 10.90 1.70
C GLN A 100 -5.06 9.66 0.85
N LEU A 101 -4.40 9.84 -0.29
CA LEU A 101 -4.12 8.78 -1.25
C LEU A 101 -2.81 8.07 -0.92
N PHE A 102 -2.87 6.75 -0.80
CA PHE A 102 -1.71 5.89 -1.05
C PHE A 102 -1.74 5.38 -2.48
N SER A 103 -0.60 5.43 -3.19
CA SER A 103 -0.48 4.85 -4.53
C SER A 103 0.95 4.37 -4.77
N VAL A 104 1.09 3.13 -5.23
CA VAL A 104 2.40 2.53 -5.55
C VAL A 104 2.35 1.70 -6.83
N ILE A 105 3.42 1.77 -7.61
CA ILE A 105 3.63 0.86 -8.74
C ILE A 105 4.31 -0.41 -8.23
N TRP A 106 3.66 -1.56 -8.48
CA TRP A 106 4.15 -2.88 -8.12
C TRP A 106 4.31 -3.75 -9.38
N ASN A 107 5.44 -4.46 -9.52
CA ASN A 107 5.67 -5.36 -10.65
C ASN A 107 5.32 -6.80 -10.29
N SER A 108 4.57 -7.49 -11.15
CA SER A 108 4.14 -8.86 -10.88
C SER A 108 5.24 -9.91 -10.89
N GLY A 109 6.41 -9.64 -11.49
CA GLY A 109 7.45 -10.64 -11.67
C GLY A 109 6.88 -11.91 -12.31
N SER A 110 7.20 -13.08 -11.76
CA SER A 110 6.62 -14.35 -12.23
C SER A 110 5.24 -14.68 -11.64
N ASN A 111 4.65 -13.82 -10.82
CA ASN A 111 3.39 -14.13 -10.13
C ASN A 111 2.22 -14.17 -11.12
N THR A 112 1.42 -15.24 -11.01
CA THR A 112 0.13 -15.39 -11.71
C THR A 112 -1.06 -15.09 -10.81
N ASP A 113 -0.88 -15.14 -9.50
CA ASP A 113 -1.85 -14.77 -8.48
C ASP A 113 -1.12 -14.02 -7.37
N ILE A 114 -1.83 -13.14 -6.67
CA ILE A 114 -1.27 -12.36 -5.57
C ILE A 114 -2.26 -12.21 -4.43
N THR A 115 -1.76 -12.07 -3.22
CA THR A 115 -2.55 -11.60 -2.06
C THR A 115 -2.12 -10.17 -1.74
N LEU A 116 -3.05 -9.24 -1.83
CA LEU A 116 -2.86 -7.86 -1.37
C LEU A 116 -3.46 -7.70 0.01
N SER A 117 -2.79 -6.95 0.88
CA SER A 117 -3.33 -6.60 2.20
C SER A 117 -2.97 -5.18 2.61
N ILE A 118 -3.83 -4.62 3.47
CA ILE A 118 -3.59 -3.40 4.21
C ILE A 118 -3.55 -3.78 5.69
N ILE A 119 -2.49 -3.37 6.38
CA ILE A 119 -2.22 -3.70 7.77
C ILE A 119 -2.16 -2.41 8.57
N ASP A 120 -2.88 -2.37 9.69
CA ASP A 120 -2.73 -1.33 10.69
C ASP A 120 -1.40 -1.55 11.42
N LEU A 121 -0.45 -0.61 11.27
CA LEU A 121 0.89 -0.69 11.86
C LEU A 121 0.94 -0.09 13.27
N GLN A 122 -0.21 0.14 13.91
CA GLN A 122 -0.23 0.68 15.26
C GLN A 122 0.55 -0.21 16.24
N THR A 123 1.56 0.38 16.88
CA THR A 123 2.47 -0.29 17.84
C THR A 123 2.42 0.34 19.22
N ASN A 124 1.61 1.37 19.44
CA ASN A 124 1.42 1.95 20.77
C ASN A 124 0.12 1.43 21.42
N ASN A 125 0.05 1.50 22.75
CA ASN A 125 -1.14 1.10 23.52
C ASN A 125 -2.26 2.16 23.49
N TYR A 126 -2.15 3.19 22.64
CA TYR A 126 -3.11 4.27 22.60
C TYR A 126 -4.30 3.87 21.72
N THR A 127 -5.44 3.63 22.36
CA THR A 127 -6.66 3.06 21.74
C THR A 127 -7.75 4.10 21.49
N ALA A 128 -7.50 5.37 21.81
CA ALA A 128 -8.45 6.45 21.58
C ALA A 128 -8.02 7.27 20.37
N GLY A 129 -8.94 7.55 19.45
CA GLY A 129 -8.68 8.44 18.30
C GLY A 129 -7.68 7.88 17.28
N ASN A 130 -7.47 6.57 17.26
CA ASN A 130 -6.69 5.84 16.25
C ASN A 130 -7.58 5.24 15.14
N ASP A 131 -8.86 5.62 15.09
CA ASP A 131 -9.82 5.17 14.10
C ASP A 131 -9.51 5.78 12.73
N PHE A 132 -9.80 5.04 11.67
CA PHE A 132 -9.61 5.53 10.31
C PHE A 132 -10.63 4.94 9.35
N ALA A 133 -10.80 5.60 8.21
CA ALA A 133 -11.61 5.16 7.10
C ALA A 133 -10.73 4.70 5.94
N LEU A 134 -11.25 3.75 5.15
CA LEU A 134 -10.70 3.27 3.89
C LEU A 134 -11.77 3.34 2.81
N ASP A 135 -11.36 3.77 1.63
CA ASP A 135 -12.23 3.84 0.46
C ASP A 135 -11.43 3.69 -0.85
N ASP A 136 -12.13 3.46 -1.96
CA ASP A 136 -11.58 3.47 -3.32
C ASP A 136 -10.33 2.58 -3.52
N ILE A 137 -10.30 1.43 -2.82
CA ILE A 137 -9.21 0.44 -2.94
C ILE A 137 -9.23 -0.14 -4.35
N SER A 138 -8.11 -0.02 -5.07
CA SER A 138 -8.02 -0.50 -6.45
C SER A 138 -6.64 -1.05 -6.82
N PHE A 139 -6.65 -2.08 -7.66
CA PHE A 139 -5.46 -2.72 -8.21
C PHE A 139 -5.64 -2.91 -9.71
N ASN A 140 -4.95 -2.09 -10.50
CA ASN A 140 -5.13 -2.04 -11.96
C ASN A 140 -3.78 -2.08 -12.66
N ARG A 141 -3.74 -2.57 -13.91
CA ARG A 141 -2.52 -2.50 -14.72
C ARG A 141 -2.07 -1.04 -14.87
N SER A 142 -0.78 -0.80 -14.69
CA SER A 142 -0.20 0.52 -14.93
C SER A 142 -0.24 0.84 -16.42
N THR A 143 -0.74 2.02 -16.76
CA THR A 143 -0.71 2.56 -18.12
C THR A 143 0.66 3.13 -18.49
N VAL A 144 1.58 3.24 -17.52
CA VAL A 144 2.95 3.67 -17.75
C VAL A 144 3.75 2.47 -18.28
N PRO A 145 4.25 2.52 -19.52
CA PRO A 145 5.08 1.46 -20.07
C PRO A 145 6.33 1.29 -19.21
N VAL A 146 6.79 0.04 -19.04
CA VAL A 146 8.14 -0.21 -18.52
C VAL A 146 9.10 0.61 -19.38
N PRO A 147 9.89 1.56 -18.85
CA PRO A 147 10.85 2.25 -19.67
C PRO A 147 11.71 1.19 -20.33
N ALA A 148 11.80 1.20 -21.66
CA ALA A 148 12.58 0.23 -22.46
C ALA A 148 14.10 0.28 -22.18
N ALA A 149 14.53 0.90 -21.08
CA ALA A 149 15.89 1.31 -20.79
C ALA A 149 16.73 0.27 -20.01
N ILE A 150 16.22 -0.93 -19.72
CA ILE A 150 17.02 -1.93 -18.96
C ILE A 150 17.86 -2.84 -19.88
N TRP A 151 17.67 -2.82 -21.20
CA TRP A 151 18.55 -3.57 -22.11
C TRP A 151 19.86 -2.85 -22.46
N LEU A 152 20.08 -1.59 -22.05
CA LEU A 152 21.27 -0.81 -22.46
C LEU A 152 22.47 -0.87 -21.49
N PHE A 153 22.41 -1.68 -20.43
CA PHE A 153 23.57 -1.91 -19.55
C PHE A 153 24.24 -3.28 -19.73
N GLY A 154 23.70 -4.14 -20.61
CA GLY A 154 24.20 -5.50 -20.84
C GLY A 154 25.36 -5.63 -21.83
N SER A 155 25.75 -4.58 -22.56
CA SER A 155 26.76 -4.65 -23.63
C SER A 155 28.03 -3.83 -23.38
N GLY A 156 28.27 -3.36 -22.15
CA GLY A 156 29.38 -2.46 -21.84
C GLY A 156 30.66 -3.09 -21.29
N VAL A 157 30.61 -4.29 -20.70
CA VAL A 157 31.75 -4.81 -19.89
C VAL A 157 32.54 -5.94 -20.56
N ALA A 158 32.05 -6.58 -21.62
CA ALA A 158 32.75 -7.68 -22.28
C ALA A 158 33.83 -7.25 -23.31
N ALA A 159 33.90 -5.97 -23.70
CA ALA A 159 34.80 -5.52 -24.77
C ALA A 159 36.22 -5.11 -24.33
N LEU A 160 36.50 -4.95 -23.02
CA LEU A 160 37.80 -4.45 -22.53
C LEU A 160 38.72 -5.51 -21.91
N ALA A 161 38.27 -6.76 -21.75
CA ALA A 161 39.09 -7.84 -21.19
C ALA A 161 39.84 -8.68 -22.26
N GLY A 162 39.60 -8.44 -23.55
CA GLY A 162 40.09 -9.30 -24.64
C GLY A 162 41.47 -8.98 -25.25
N LEU A 163 42.10 -7.85 -24.93
CA LEU A 163 43.29 -7.39 -25.69
C LEU A 163 44.65 -7.54 -25.00
N ARG A 164 44.77 -8.26 -23.88
CA ARG A 164 46.03 -8.32 -23.12
C ARG A 164 46.74 -9.66 -23.01
N ARG A 165 46.48 -10.60 -23.92
CA ARG A 165 47.29 -11.82 -23.98
C ARG A 165 47.54 -12.24 -25.41
N LEU A 166 48.67 -11.81 -25.97
CA LEU A 166 49.56 -12.60 -26.84
C LEU A 166 50.79 -11.76 -27.20
N ARG A 167 51.83 -11.82 -26.37
CA ARG A 167 53.20 -11.62 -26.85
C ARG A 167 54.17 -12.40 -25.96
N ARG A 168 54.50 -13.62 -26.39
CA ARG A 168 55.73 -14.32 -26.00
C ARG A 168 56.36 -15.03 -27.22
N LYS A 169 57.55 -14.49 -27.56
CA LYS A 169 58.80 -15.10 -28.07
C LYS A 169 58.87 -15.85 -29.42
N LYS A 170 59.83 -15.40 -30.24
CA LYS A 170 60.83 -16.10 -31.10
C LYS A 170 61.75 -14.96 -31.63
N HIS A 171 63.08 -14.97 -31.72
CA HIS A 171 64.18 -15.90 -31.48
C HIS A 171 65.30 -15.13 -30.76
#